data_AF-A0A6M0S1V5-F1
#
_entry.id   AF-A0A6M0S1V5-F1
#
_cell.length_a   1.000
_cell.length_b   1.000
_cell.length_c   1.000
_cell.angle_alpha   90.00
_cell.angle_beta   90.00
_cell.angle_gamma   90.00
#
_symmetry.space_group_name_H-M   'P 1'
#
loop_
_entity.id
_entity.type
_entity.pdbx_description
1 polymer ?
#
loop_
_entity_poly.entity_id
_entity_poly.type
_entity_poly.pdbx_seq_one_letter_code
_entity_poly.pdbx_strand_id
1 'polypeptide(L)' 'MMHSFAIRHLVEKALYTKQLTPDIEEQINSELSRLGYISEVDYEALELLMSEMDEGRIKLVPTVR' A
#
# COMPACT_ATOMS: atom_id res chain seq x y z
N MET A 1 0.35 15.41 -15.50
CA MET A 1 -0.81 14.80 -14.82
C MET A 1 -0.35 13.45 -14.28
N MET A 2 -0.09 13.35 -12.98
CA MET A 2 0.58 12.19 -12.38
C MET A 2 -0.12 11.82 -11.07
N HIS A 3 -1.36 11.32 -11.16
CA HIS A 3 -2.16 11.02 -9.97
C HIS A 3 -2.73 9.59 -9.92
N SER A 4 -2.40 8.71 -10.87
CA SER A 4 -2.95 7.34 -10.93
C SER A 4 -1.97 6.23 -10.52
N PHE A 5 -0.74 6.58 -10.14
CA PHE A 5 0.31 5.60 -9.81
C PHE A 5 0.80 5.65 -8.36
N ALA A 6 0.30 6.58 -7.54
CA ALA A 6 0.84 6.77 -6.19
C ALA A 6 0.57 5.55 -5.28
N ILE A 7 -0.69 5.10 -5.17
CA ILE A 7 -1.05 3.94 -4.34
C ILE A 7 -0.36 2.67 -4.87
N ARG A 8 -0.45 2.42 -6.19
CA ARG A 8 0.20 1.25 -6.80
C ARG A 8 1.70 1.23 -6.56
N HIS A 9 2.38 2.36 -6.71
CA HIS A 9 3.81 2.42 -6.48
C HIS A 9 4.18 2.16 -5.01
N LEU A 10 3.37 2.64 -4.06
CA LEU A 10 3.55 2.37 -2.64
C LEU A 10 3.34 0.88 -2.32
N VAL A 11 2.33 0.26 -2.92
CA VAL A 11 2.09 -1.18 -2.84
C VAL A 11 3.25 -1.97 -3.44
N GLU A 12 3.70 -1.63 -4.64
CA GLU A 12 4.85 -2.25 -5.31
C GLU A 12 6.10 -2.17 -4.43
N LYS A 13 6.33 -1.02 -3.79
CA LYS A 13 7.43 -0.84 -2.84
C LYS A 13 7.30 -1.80 -1.66
N ALA A 14 6.12 -1.91 -1.05
CA ALA A 14 5.88 -2.85 0.06
C ALA A 14 6.07 -4.32 -0.35
N LEU A 15 5.58 -4.70 -1.53
CA LEU A 15 5.74 -6.03 -2.11
C LEU A 15 7.22 -6.36 -2.38
N TYR A 16 7.95 -5.40 -2.94
CA TYR A 16 9.38 -5.53 -3.24
C TYR A 16 10.22 -5.66 -1.98
N THR A 17 9.97 -4.83 -0.96
CA THR A 17 10.71 -4.87 0.32
C THR A 17 10.20 -5.96 1.27
N LYS A 18 9.12 -6.65 0.91
CA LYS A 18 8.39 -7.63 1.73
C LYS A 18 7.99 -7.08 3.10
N GLN A 19 7.73 -5.77 3.15
CA GLN A 19 7.48 -5.02 4.38
C GLN A 19 6.48 -3.90 4.12
N LEU A 20 5.43 -3.84 4.94
CA LEU A 20 4.60 -2.65 5.07
C LEU A 20 5.17 -1.81 6.21
N THR A 21 5.94 -0.79 5.84
CA THR A 21 6.51 0.16 6.82
C THR A 21 5.49 1.23 7.19
N PRO A 22 5.58 1.86 8.38
CA PRO A 22 4.68 2.94 8.78
C PRO A 22 4.60 4.09 7.76
N ASP A 23 5.72 4.46 7.14
CA ASP A 23 5.79 5.50 6.10
C ASP A 23 4.93 5.15 4.87
N ILE A 24 5.05 3.91 4.39
CA ILE A 24 4.27 3.42 3.24
C ILE A 24 2.79 3.36 3.61
N GLU A 25 2.46 2.83 4.79
CA GLU A 25 1.07 2.76 5.28
C GLU A 25 0.43 4.15 5.40
N GLU A 26 1.16 5.12 5.97
CA GLU A 26 0.69 6.49 6.11
C GLU A 26 0.46 7.16 4.75
N GLN A 27 1.37 6.97 3.79
CA GLN A 27 1.22 7.51 2.44
C GLN A 27 0.03 6.87 1.70
N ILE A 28 -0.17 5.55 1.83
CA ILE A 28 -1.34 4.86 1.26
C ILE A 28 -2.63 5.46 1.86
N ASN A 29 -2.70 5.57 3.19
CA ASN A 29 -3.88 6.12 3.87
C ASN A 29 -4.14 7.59 3.52
N SER A 30 -3.09 8.39 3.34
CA SER A 30 -3.19 9.79 2.91
C SER A 30 -3.76 9.89 1.50
N GLU A 31 -3.26 9.09 0.56
CA GLU A 31 -3.74 9.06 -0.82
C GLU A 31 -5.19 8.56 -0.92
N LEU A 32 -5.54 7.52 -0.16
CA LEU A 32 -6.92 7.03 -0.06
C LEU A 32 -7.87 8.13 0.43
N SER A 33 -7.47 8.84 1.49
CA SER A 33 -8.25 9.94 2.06
C SER A 33 -8.39 11.12 1.08
N ARG A 34 -7.33 11.40 0.31
CA ARG A 34 -7.29 12.49 -0.68
C ARG A 34 -8.14 12.19 -1.91
N LEU A 35 -8.12 10.96 -2.40
CA LEU A 35 -8.82 10.56 -3.63
C LEU A 35 -10.31 10.39 -3.39
N GLY A 36 -10.72 9.79 -2.27
CA GLY A 36 -12.14 9.51 -1.97
C GLY A 36 -12.81 8.46 -2.87
N TYR A 37 -12.08 7.93 -3.86
CA TYR A 37 -12.43 6.78 -4.68
C TYR A 37 -11.14 6.03 -5.05
N ILE A 38 -11.26 4.74 -5.37
CA ILE A 38 -10.13 3.88 -5.75
C ILE A 38 -10.39 3.37 -7.16
N SER A 39 -9.39 3.43 -8.04
CA SER A 39 -9.48 2.81 -9.36
C SER A 39 -9.41 1.28 -9.25
N GLU A 40 -10.03 0.54 -10.18
CA GLU A 40 -10.01 -0.93 -10.15
C GLU A 40 -8.59 -1.50 -10.00
N VAL A 41 -7.63 -0.92 -10.71
CA VAL A 41 -6.23 -1.38 -10.68
C VAL A 41 -5.53 -1.05 -9.36
N ASP A 42 -5.86 0.05 -8.70
CA ASP A 42 -5.31 0.36 -7.37
C ASP A 42 -5.98 -0.49 -6.28
N TYR A 43 -7.25 -0.86 -6.48
CA TYR A 43 -7.96 -1.80 -5.63
C TYR A 43 -7.32 -3.19 -5.70
N GLU A 44 -7.08 -3.71 -6.91
CA GLU A 44 -6.39 -5.00 -7.11
C GLU A 44 -4.99 -5.02 -6.48
N ALA A 45 -4.25 -3.91 -6.56
CA ALA A 45 -2.94 -3.80 -5.92
C ALA A 45 -3.04 -3.89 -4.39
N LEU A 46 -4.00 -3.17 -3.78
CA LEU A 46 -4.23 -3.24 -2.34
C LEU A 46 -4.68 -4.62 -1.89
N GLU A 47 -5.55 -5.28 -2.67
CA GLU A 47 -6.00 -6.65 -2.41
C GLU A 47 -4.82 -7.64 -2.41
N LEU A 48 -3.91 -7.52 -3.39
CA LEU A 48 -2.69 -8.33 -3.42
C LEU A 48 -1.80 -8.09 -2.19
N LEU A 49 -1.60 -6.83 -1.79
CA LEU A 49 -0.83 -6.50 -0.58
C LEU A 49 -1.44 -7.18 0.65
N MET A 50 -2.76 -7.13 0.82
CA MET A 50 -3.46 -7.76 1.93
C MET A 50 -3.33 -9.29 1.92
N SER A 51 -3.52 -9.94 0.76
CA SER A 51 -3.32 -11.40 0.63
C SER A 51 -1.91 -11.81 1.04
N GLU A 52 -0.88 -11.09 0.55
CA GLU A 52 0.51 -11.39 0.87
C GLU A 52 0.83 -11.17 2.37
N MET A 53 0.16 -10.23 3.03
CA MET A 53 0.25 -10.03 4.49
C MET A 53 -0.41 -11.17 5.26
N ASP A 54 -1.61 -11.60 4.87
CA ASP A 54 -2.34 -12.71 5.49
C ASP A 54 -1.58 -14.03 5.35
N GLU A 55 -0.88 -14.22 4.23
CA GLU A 55 -0.01 -15.36 3.99
C GLU A 55 1.38 -15.23 4.67
N GLY A 56 1.62 -14.14 5.40
CA GLY A 56 2.85 -13.89 6.15
C GLY A 56 4.08 -13.59 5.29
N ARG A 57 3.90 -13.34 3.99
CA ARG A 57 4.98 -12.99 3.04
C ARG A 57 5.40 -11.53 3.17
N ILE A 58 4.48 -10.66 3.60
CA ILE A 58 4.77 -9.26 3.93
C ILE A 58 4.62 -9.05 5.42
N LYS A 59 5.64 -8.44 6.04
CA LYS A 59 5.62 -8.12 7.46
C LYS A 59 5.15 -6.68 7.68
N LEU A 60 4.18 -6.51 8.56
CA LEU A 60 3.89 -5.20 9.13
C LEU A 60 5.04 -4.81 10.05
N VAL A 61 5.74 -3.72 9.73
CA VAL A 61 6.80 -3.18 10.58
C VAL A 61 6.14 -2.25 11.59
N PRO A 62 6.23 -2.53 12.90
CA PRO A 62 5.60 -1.68 13.90
C PRO A 62 6.24 -0.29 13.92
N THR A 63 5.42 0.72 14.19
CA THR A 63 5.94 2.04 14.54
C THR A 63 6.57 1.95 15.92
N VAL A 64 7.86 2.29 16.04
CA VAL A 64 8.48 2.55 17.35
C VAL A 64 7.98 3.92 17.79
N ARG A 65 6.99 3.95 18.69
CA ARG A 65 6.55 5.18 19.37
C ARG A 65 7.22 5.29 20.72
#